data_AF-A0A0B7C767-F1
#
_entry.id   AF-A0A0B7C767-F1
#
_cell.length_a   1.000
_cell.length_b   1.000
_cell.length_c   1.000
_cell.angle_alpha   90.00
_cell.angle_beta   90.00
_cell.angle_gamma   90.00
#
_symmetry.space_group_name_H-M   'P 1'
#
loop_
_entity.id
_entity.type
_entity.pdbx_description
1 polymer ?
#
loop_
_entity_poly.entity_id
_entity_poly.type
_entity_poly.pdbx_seq_one_letter_code
_entity_poly.pdbx_strand_id
1 'polypeptide(L)'
;KLSKSKELLNVITQNFGTLAFCRRWLDRVGQTKYLMGLKDLCDKGLVDAYPPLCDVKGSYTAQWEHTILLRPTCKEVVSRG
;
A
#
# COMPACT_ATOMS: atom_id res chain seq x y z
N LYS A 1 -24.20 11.50 5.71
CA LYS A 1 -24.02 10.12 5.17
C LYS A 1 -22.56 9.82 4.78
N LEU A 2 -21.55 10.42 5.44
CA LEU A 2 -20.13 10.32 5.09
C LEU A 2 -19.22 9.92 6.28
N SER A 3 -19.79 9.29 7.32
CA SER A 3 -19.05 9.00 8.55
C SER A 3 -18.01 7.89 8.35
N LYS A 4 -18.38 6.83 7.64
CA LYS A 4 -17.54 5.64 7.48
C LYS A 4 -16.25 5.87 6.68
N SER A 5 -16.27 6.66 5.61
CA SER A 5 -15.05 6.97 4.85
C SER A 5 -14.08 7.82 5.67
N LYS A 6 -14.61 8.76 6.46
CA LYS A 6 -13.80 9.61 7.36
C LYS A 6 -13.19 8.80 8.50
N GLU A 7 -13.99 7.92 9.12
CA GLU A 7 -13.51 6.98 10.13
C GLU A 7 -12.41 6.06 9.58
N LEU A 8 -12.61 5.51 8.38
CA LEU A 8 -11.61 4.67 7.72
C LEU A 8 -10.33 5.43 7.39
N LEU A 9 -10.43 6.67 6.90
CA LEU A 9 -9.26 7.51 6.64
C LEU A 9 -8.47 7.75 7.93
N ASN A 10 -9.15 8.08 9.03
CA ASN A 10 -8.49 8.26 10.33
C ASN A 10 -7.73 6.99 10.76
N VAL A 11 -8.34 5.81 10.58
CA VAL A 11 -7.70 4.52 10.88
C VAL A 11 -6.47 4.30 10.00
N ILE A 12 -6.57 4.59 8.70
CA ILE A 12 -5.44 4.49 7.76
C ILE A 12 -4.30 5.43 8.19
N THR A 13 -4.61 6.69 8.48
CA THR A 13 -3.61 7.68 8.91
C THR A 13 -2.93 7.28 10.22
N GLN A 14 -3.68 6.77 11.20
CA GLN A 14 -3.13 6.36 12.50
C GLN A 14 -2.26 5.10 12.43
N ASN A 15 -2.64 4.13 11.59
CA ASN A 15 -1.96 2.83 11.55
C ASN A 15 -0.86 2.74 10.48
N PHE A 16 -1.02 3.43 9.36
CA PHE A 16 -0.13 3.31 8.20
C PHE A 16 0.51 4.64 7.79
N GLY A 17 -0.11 5.77 8.10
CA GLY A 17 0.36 7.09 7.67
C GLY A 17 0.43 7.15 6.15
N THR A 18 1.65 7.27 5.61
CA THR A 18 1.94 7.28 4.16
C THR A 18 2.49 5.96 3.63
N LEU A 19 2.65 4.94 4.49
CA LEU A 19 3.09 3.61 4.06
C LEU A 19 1.96 2.87 3.36
N ALA A 20 2.32 2.03 2.40
CA ALA A 20 1.36 1.15 1.73
C ALA A 20 0.71 0.18 2.73
N PHE A 21 -0.55 -0.17 2.48
CA PHE A 21 -1.30 -1.15 3.26
C PHE A 21 -2.09 -2.07 2.32
N CYS A 22 -2.68 -3.12 2.89
CA CYS A 22 -3.58 -4.02 2.15
C CYS A 22 -4.85 -4.30 2.95
N ARG A 23 -5.90 -4.78 2.26
CA ARG A 23 -7.21 -5.09 2.88
C ARG A 23 -7.08 -6.03 4.10
N ARG A 24 -6.20 -7.03 4.01
CA ARG A 24 -5.92 -7.96 5.12
C ARG A 24 -5.44 -7.25 6.39
N TRP A 25 -4.73 -6.14 6.26
CA TRP A 25 -4.27 -5.37 7.42
C TRP A 25 -5.40 -4.56 8.03
N LEU A 26 -6.31 -4.02 7.21
CA LEU A 26 -7.56 -3.42 7.70
C LEU A 26 -8.41 -4.43 8.47
N ASP A 27 -8.53 -5.66 7.97
CA ASP A 27 -9.22 -6.74 8.68
C ASP A 27 -8.55 -7.03 10.05
N ARG A 28 -7.21 -7.08 10.09
CA ARG A 28 -6.44 -7.34 11.31
C ARG A 28 -6.59 -6.25 12.37
N VAL A 29 -6.74 -4.99 11.96
CA VAL A 29 -7.03 -3.88 12.89
C VAL A 29 -8.52 -3.74 13.22
N GLY A 30 -9.34 -4.73 12.85
CA GLY A 30 -10.74 -4.84 13.23
C GLY A 30 -11.73 -4.05 12.36
N GLN A 31 -11.29 -3.52 11.21
CA GLN A 31 -12.21 -2.87 10.28
C GLN A 31 -13.09 -3.91 9.60
N THR A 32 -14.40 -3.62 9.50
CA THR A 32 -15.37 -4.47 8.81
C THR A 32 -16.23 -3.65 7.86
N LYS A 33 -16.76 -4.28 6.80
CA LYS A 33 -17.67 -3.64 5.82
C LYS A 33 -17.13 -2.30 5.26
N TYR A 34 -15.81 -2.19 5.10
CA TYR A 34 -15.12 -0.94 4.72
C TYR A 34 -14.95 -0.74 3.21
N LEU A 35 -15.30 -1.73 2.37
CA LEU A 35 -15.01 -1.70 0.93
C LEU A 35 -15.59 -0.48 0.20
N MET A 36 -16.83 -0.08 0.51
CA MET A 36 -17.41 1.14 -0.08
C MET A 36 -16.72 2.41 0.42
N GLY A 37 -16.33 2.45 1.70
CA GLY A 37 -15.57 3.58 2.25
C GLY A 37 -14.19 3.68 1.61
N LEU A 38 -13.52 2.55 1.39
CA LEU A 38 -12.23 2.51 0.71
C LEU A 38 -12.35 2.97 -0.75
N LYS A 39 -13.40 2.54 -1.46
CA LYS A 39 -13.67 3.02 -2.82
C LYS A 39 -13.91 4.53 -2.85
N ASP A 40 -14.71 5.07 -1.95
CA ASP A 40 -14.97 6.51 -1.85
C ASP A 40 -13.69 7.32 -1.57
N LEU A 41 -12.76 6.78 -0.77
CA LEU A 41 -11.44 7.41 -0.56
C LEU A 41 -10.57 7.39 -1.82
N CYS A 42 -10.61 6.30 -2.60
CA CYS A 42 -9.94 6.23 -3.90
C CYS A 42 -10.54 7.19 -4.92
N ASP A 43 -11.88 7.21 -5.05
CA ASP A 43 -12.60 8.08 -6.00
C ASP A 43 -12.34 9.57 -5.71
N LYS A 44 -12.01 9.91 -4.47
CA LYS A 44 -11.64 11.28 -4.02
C LYS A 44 -10.13 11.59 -4.11
N GLY A 45 -9.30 10.64 -4.51
CA GLY A 45 -7.84 10.82 -4.59
C GLY A 45 -7.15 10.96 -3.23
N LEU A 46 -7.78 10.51 -2.15
CA LEU A 46 -7.18 10.50 -0.80
C LEU A 46 -6.34 9.23 -0.56
N VAL A 47 -6.59 8.18 -1.32
CA VAL A 47 -5.87 6.89 -1.29
C VAL A 47 -5.73 6.39 -2.71
N ASP A 48 -4.52 6.00 -3.11
CA ASP A 48 -4.29 5.43 -4.44
C ASP A 48 -4.41 3.89 -4.43
N ALA A 49 -5.12 3.36 -5.42
CA ALA A 49 -5.22 1.91 -5.61
C ALA A 49 -4.06 1.41 -6.46
N TYR A 50 -3.30 0.43 -5.94
CA TYR A 50 -2.24 -0.26 -6.66
C TYR A 50 -2.68 -1.71 -6.97
N PRO A 51 -3.36 -1.95 -8.12
CA PRO A 51 -3.77 -3.29 -8.52
C PRO A 51 -2.56 -4.15 -8.92
N PRO A 52 -2.72 -5.49 -9.03
CA PRO A 52 -1.69 -6.36 -9.56
C PRO A 52 -1.24 -5.91 -10.96
N LEU A 53 0.09 -5.89 -11.18
CA LEU A 53 0.71 -5.64 -12.48
C LEU A 53 1.05 -6.99 -13.11
N CYS A 54 0.37 -7.33 -14.21
CA CYS A 54 0.49 -8.62 -14.88
C CYS A 54 0.93 -8.42 -16.33
N ASP A 55 1.85 -9.27 -16.80
CA ASP A 55 2.22 -9.37 -18.20
C ASP A 55 1.17 -10.19 -19.00
N VAL A 56 1.37 -10.34 -20.31
CA VAL A 56 0.46 -11.06 -21.22
C VAL A 56 0.26 -12.51 -20.77
N LYS A 57 -0.95 -13.02 -20.99
CA LYS A 57 -1.32 -14.38 -20.59
C LYS A 57 -0.36 -15.40 -21.22
N GLY A 58 0.27 -16.22 -20.37
CA GLY A 58 1.19 -17.27 -20.78
C GLY A 58 2.67 -16.87 -20.77
N SER A 59 3.00 -15.61 -20.47
CA SER A 59 4.37 -15.20 -20.21
C SER A 59 4.84 -15.58 -18.80
N TYR A 60 6.16 -15.49 -18.59
CA TYR A 60 6.82 -15.77 -17.31
C TYR A 60 7.65 -14.56 -16.89
N THR A 61 7.49 -14.12 -15.65
CA THR A 61 8.20 -12.96 -15.08
C THR A 61 9.10 -13.39 -13.92
N ALA A 62 10.30 -12.80 -13.82
CA ALA A 62 11.20 -12.95 -12.68
C ALA A 62 11.61 -11.57 -12.14
N GLN A 63 11.90 -11.46 -10.85
CA GLN A 63 12.25 -10.20 -10.18
C GLN A 63 13.46 -10.40 -9.26
N TRP A 64 14.35 -9.40 -9.21
CA TRP A 64 15.37 -9.21 -8.19
C TRP A 64 15.28 -7.78 -7.65
N GLU A 65 15.51 -7.57 -6.36
CA GLU A 65 15.45 -6.25 -5.73
C GLU A 65 16.51 -6.11 -4.63
N HIS A 66 17.20 -4.98 -4.61
CA HIS A 66 18.06 -4.57 -3.50
C HIS A 66 17.85 -3.10 -3.16
N THR A 67 17.88 -2.78 -1.86
CA THR A 67 17.92 -1.40 -1.37
C THR A 67 19.37 -0.96 -1.30
N ILE A 68 19.69 0.19 -1.89
CA ILE A 68 21.04 0.76 -1.92
C ILE A 68 21.02 2.11 -1.20
N LEU A 69 22.04 2.36 -0.38
CA LEU A 69 22.26 3.63 0.28
C LEU A 69 23.42 4.35 -0.41
N LEU A 70 23.14 5.54 -0.95
CA LEU A 70 24.16 6.44 -1.47
C LEU A 70 24.67 7.30 -0.33
N ARG A 71 25.69 6.81 0.37
CA ARG A 71 26.31 7.51 1.50
C ARG A 71 27.36 8.50 1.00
N PRO A 72 27.76 9.49 1.81
CA PRO A 72 28.81 10.43 1.42
C PRO A 72 30.13 9.77 1.01
N THR A 73 30.47 8.63 1.62
CA THR A 73 31.77 7.95 1.42
C THR A 73 31.70 6.71 0.54
N CYS A 74 30.51 6.16 0.29
CA CYS A 74 30.36 4.95 -0.50
C CYS A 74 28.94 4.73 -1.00
N LYS A 75 28.81 3.84 -1.98
CA LYS A 75 27.55 3.20 -2.35
C LYS A 75 27.46 1.87 -1.62
N GLU A 76 26.44 1.68 -0.80
CA GLU A 76 26.26 0.46 -0.02
C GLU A 76 24.99 -0.28 -0.43
N VAL A 77 25.10 -1.59 -0.68
CA VAL A 77 23.95 -2.46 -0.90
C VAL A 77 23.49 -3.02 0.45
N VAL A 78 22.61 -2.30 1.15
CA VAL A 78 22.26 -2.61 2.56
C VAL A 78 21.48 -3.92 2.71
N SER A 79 20.77 -4.35 1.66
CA SER A 79 20.03 -5.62 1.69
C SER A 79 20.79 -6.81 1.08
N ARG A 80 22.11 -6.71 0.88
CA ARG A 80 22.93 -7.83 0.41
C ARG A 80 23.06 -8.88 1.53
N GLY A 81 22.71 -10.13 1.21
CA GLY A 81 22.80 -11.32 2.07
C GLY A 81 22.42 -12.58 1.31
#